data_AF-A0A2N2PI53-F1
#
_entry.id   AF-A0A2N2PI53-F1
#
_cell.length_a   1.000
_cell.length_b   1.000
_cell.length_c   1.000
_cell.angle_alpha   90.00
_cell.angle_beta   90.00
_cell.angle_gamma   90.00
#
_symmetry.space_group_name_H-M   'P 1'
#
loop_
_entity.id
_entity.type
_entity.pdbx_description
1 polymer ?
#
loop_
_entity_poly.entity_id
_entity_poly.type
_entity_poly.pdbx_seq_one_letter_code
_entity_poly.pdbx_strand_id
1 'polypeptide(L)'
;MINRSKSKGTARILAVAASCAAVATLSQAANKLTGPPFAVDHQSVYASQASFNGETSGTQWVAEQAGLTLAPSHNEGTYISPVEKAPFRFTELLPSWNVDLDEKTQGYRLEVRVRDEAGKNWSPWFYFGSAGTLLETSHTSVQKDEAWGEVDVDYLMLKQPATAHQARFTLTADSTSTAPPPALQRYYITVSNVEGDEQLHRRMQAKKPALKPDDGITTLSIPYRSQKWVNDRRLAGQICCPTSIAMILESHGIDIGTSESSANSYDVENQIYGNWPRAAQSVVRWGLASRVQRFRDTSDVRRILATGNPLMASIRAKKGEFTSIPDRATAGHLILIRGVTPAMEYVVNDPSHAGPQGEEVVYSEQEMKNVWFDKGGVGIVIWDPAKMKRTERDGK
;
A
#
# COMPACT_ATOMS: atom_id res chain seq x y z
N MET A 1 32.21 76.24 38.79
CA MET A 1 32.32 74.96 39.49
C MET A 1 31.61 73.88 38.69
N ILE A 2 32.37 72.86 38.28
CA ILE A 2 31.97 71.45 38.15
C ILE A 2 30.98 71.06 37.02
N ASN A 3 31.61 70.46 36.00
CA ASN A 3 31.26 69.26 35.21
C ASN A 3 30.06 69.19 34.26
N ARG A 4 30.46 69.10 32.98
CA ARG A 4 29.82 68.36 31.89
C ARG A 4 29.60 66.89 32.28
N SER A 5 28.39 66.39 32.01
CA SER A 5 28.10 64.96 31.87
C SER A 5 27.26 64.76 30.61
N LYS A 6 27.85 64.09 29.63
CA LYS A 6 27.21 63.62 28.39
C LYS A 6 26.52 62.29 28.70
N SER A 7 25.20 62.20 28.60
CA SER A 7 24.50 60.92 28.61
C SER A 7 24.69 60.23 27.25
N LYS A 8 25.50 59.16 27.25
CA LYS A 8 25.54 58.19 26.15
C LYS A 8 24.27 57.32 26.23
N GLY A 9 23.33 57.54 25.32
CA GLY A 9 22.26 56.58 25.06
C GLY A 9 22.84 55.36 24.36
N THR A 10 22.88 54.24 25.07
CA THR A 10 23.26 52.93 24.53
C THR A 10 22.08 52.39 23.74
N ALA A 11 22.19 52.39 22.40
CA ALA A 11 21.28 51.68 21.52
C ALA A 11 21.43 50.17 21.78
N ARG A 12 20.42 49.56 22.42
CA ARG A 12 20.27 48.11 22.48
C ARG A 12 19.89 47.62 21.08
N ILE A 13 20.86 47.02 20.39
CA ILE A 13 20.62 46.18 19.22
C ILE A 13 19.83 44.96 19.72
N LEU A 14 18.52 44.94 19.46
CA LEU A 14 17.75 43.70 19.57
C LEU A 14 18.25 42.74 18.49
N ALA A 15 19.04 41.75 18.92
CA ALA A 15 19.25 40.56 18.12
C ALA A 15 17.89 39.87 17.94
N VAL A 16 17.35 39.94 16.72
CA VAL A 16 16.23 39.08 16.31
C VAL A 16 16.79 37.67 16.24
N ALA A 17 16.66 36.93 17.34
CA ALA A 17 16.85 35.49 17.33
C ALA A 17 15.83 34.91 16.34
N ALA A 18 16.33 34.46 15.20
CA ALA A 18 15.57 33.66 14.25
C ALA A 18 15.06 32.44 15.00
N SER A 19 13.78 32.49 15.41
CA SER A 19 13.09 31.34 15.94
C SER A 19 13.07 30.31 14.81
N CYS A 20 13.82 29.23 15.01
CA CYS A 20 13.66 28.01 14.22
C CYS A 20 12.20 27.58 14.39
N ALA A 21 11.35 27.98 13.46
CA ALA A 21 10.03 27.42 13.31
C ALA A 21 10.24 25.93 13.02
N ALA A 22 9.88 25.10 14.00
CA ALA A 22 9.75 23.68 13.82
C ALA A 22 8.86 23.47 12.59
N VAL A 23 9.45 22.96 11.50
CA VAL A 23 8.66 22.35 10.45
C VAL A 23 7.98 21.18 11.14
N ALA A 24 6.70 21.37 11.46
CA ALA A 24 5.83 20.28 11.83
C ALA A 24 5.93 19.28 10.68
N THR A 25 6.70 18.22 10.90
CA THR A 25 6.60 17.01 10.10
C THR A 25 5.12 16.65 10.13
N LEU A 26 4.47 16.71 8.96
CA LEU A 26 3.23 15.97 8.76
C LEU A 26 3.58 14.53 9.13
N SER A 27 3.28 14.19 10.38
CA SER A 27 3.37 12.85 10.91
C SER A 27 2.46 12.06 10.00
N GLN A 28 3.02 11.37 9.02
CA GLN A 28 2.35 10.32 8.27
C GLN A 28 1.72 9.44 9.35
N ALA A 29 0.39 9.55 9.51
CA ALA A 29 -0.28 8.91 10.63
C ALA A 29 0.05 7.43 10.52
N ALA A 30 0.70 6.90 11.55
CA ALA A 30 0.98 5.49 11.66
C ALA A 30 -0.33 4.73 11.44
N ASN A 31 -0.38 3.80 10.48
CA ASN A 31 -1.60 3.02 10.29
C ASN A 31 -1.98 2.31 11.60
N LYS A 32 -3.28 2.14 11.81
CA LYS A 32 -3.86 1.68 13.07
C LYS A 32 -4.06 0.17 13.12
N LEU A 33 -3.82 -0.52 12.01
CA LEU A 33 -3.99 -1.97 11.91
C LEU A 33 -3.01 -2.70 12.84
N THR A 34 -3.45 -3.81 13.42
CA THR A 34 -2.63 -4.64 14.32
C THR A 34 -2.60 -6.10 13.87
N GLY A 35 -1.70 -6.89 14.44
CA GLY A 35 -1.62 -8.34 14.26
C GLY A 35 -1.80 -9.07 15.58
N PRO A 36 -3.02 -9.10 16.15
CA PRO A 36 -3.25 -9.85 17.36
C PRO A 36 -3.10 -11.36 17.12
N PRO A 37 -2.82 -12.14 18.18
CA PRO A 37 -2.82 -13.60 18.08
C PRO A 37 -4.10 -14.13 17.42
N PHE A 38 -3.94 -15.16 16.61
CA PHE A 38 -5.03 -15.82 15.87
C PHE A 38 -5.75 -14.97 14.82
N ALA A 39 -5.23 -13.78 14.48
CA ALA A 39 -5.74 -13.04 13.32
C ALA A 39 -5.72 -13.92 12.06
N VAL A 40 -6.75 -13.78 11.23
CA VAL A 40 -6.85 -14.45 9.93
C VAL A 40 -7.23 -13.45 8.84
N ASP A 41 -6.73 -13.71 7.64
CA ASP A 41 -7.01 -12.89 6.47
C ASP A 41 -7.51 -13.75 5.33
N HIS A 42 -8.31 -13.14 4.46
CA HIS A 42 -8.68 -13.68 3.18
C HIS A 42 -8.59 -12.58 2.14
N GLN A 43 -7.98 -12.89 1.00
CA GLN A 43 -7.88 -11.98 -0.13
C GLN A 43 -8.69 -12.54 -1.30
N SER A 44 -9.76 -11.85 -1.65
CA SER A 44 -10.51 -12.09 -2.88
C SER A 44 -9.71 -11.53 -4.06
N VAL A 45 -9.59 -12.31 -5.14
CA VAL A 45 -8.80 -11.98 -6.33
C VAL A 45 -9.71 -11.84 -7.55
N TYR A 46 -9.63 -10.71 -8.23
CA TYR A 46 -10.39 -10.42 -9.44
C TYR A 46 -9.42 -10.03 -10.55
N ALA A 47 -9.00 -11.00 -11.37
CA ALA A 47 -7.92 -10.83 -12.35
C ALA A 47 -8.21 -11.46 -13.73
N SER A 48 -9.46 -11.89 -13.97
CA SER A 48 -9.89 -12.49 -15.24
C SER A 48 -11.30 -12.06 -15.62
N GLN A 49 -11.66 -12.16 -16.91
CA GLN A 49 -13.00 -11.84 -17.38
C GLN A 49 -14.11 -12.52 -16.55
N ALA A 50 -13.90 -13.79 -16.16
CA ALA A 50 -14.86 -14.55 -15.36
C ALA A 50 -15.10 -13.96 -13.97
N SER A 51 -14.09 -13.31 -13.38
CA SER A 51 -14.21 -12.61 -12.09
C SER A 51 -14.84 -11.22 -12.21
N PHE A 52 -14.86 -10.62 -13.41
CA PHE A 52 -15.53 -9.35 -13.69
C PHE A 52 -16.99 -9.57 -14.12
N ASN A 53 -17.73 -10.38 -13.37
CA ASN A 53 -19.13 -10.79 -13.65
C ASN A 53 -20.18 -9.96 -12.89
N GLY A 54 -19.84 -8.71 -12.57
CA GLY A 54 -20.71 -7.76 -11.88
C GLY A 54 -21.58 -6.94 -12.82
N GLU A 55 -22.26 -5.93 -12.28
CA GLU A 55 -23.07 -5.00 -13.05
C GLU A 55 -22.17 -3.93 -13.71
N THR A 56 -22.34 -3.72 -15.01
CA THR A 56 -21.57 -2.76 -15.80
C THR A 56 -22.49 -1.72 -16.44
N SER A 57 -22.10 -0.46 -16.41
CA SER A 57 -22.73 0.63 -17.16
C SER A 57 -21.65 1.47 -17.83
N GLY A 58 -21.67 1.61 -19.16
CA GLY A 58 -20.63 2.34 -19.89
C GLY A 58 -19.22 1.70 -19.85
N THR A 59 -19.11 0.45 -19.41
CA THR A 59 -17.86 -0.32 -19.37
C THR A 59 -18.00 -1.65 -20.11
N GLN A 60 -16.88 -2.20 -20.57
CA GLN A 60 -16.80 -3.50 -21.24
C GLN A 60 -15.45 -4.17 -20.95
N TRP A 61 -15.41 -5.49 -21.02
CA TRP A 61 -14.14 -6.23 -20.94
C TRP A 61 -13.46 -6.26 -22.31
N VAL A 62 -12.16 -5.92 -22.36
CA VAL A 62 -11.33 -5.98 -23.57
C VAL A 62 -10.16 -6.94 -23.34
N ALA A 63 -10.05 -7.97 -24.18
CA ALA A 63 -9.09 -9.05 -24.00
C ALA A 63 -7.64 -8.58 -24.18
N GLU A 64 -7.40 -7.66 -25.11
CA GLU A 64 -6.09 -7.08 -25.43
C GLU A 64 -5.52 -6.29 -24.25
N GLN A 65 -6.38 -5.64 -23.46
CA GLN A 65 -6.01 -4.94 -22.24
C GLN A 65 -6.07 -5.86 -20.99
N ALA A 66 -6.58 -7.08 -21.15
CA ALA A 66 -6.88 -8.02 -20.08
C ALA A 66 -7.61 -7.34 -18.90
N GLY A 67 -8.59 -6.48 -19.21
CA GLY A 67 -9.20 -5.61 -18.22
C GLY A 67 -10.56 -5.05 -18.63
N LEU A 68 -11.25 -4.49 -17.64
CA LEU A 68 -12.48 -3.74 -17.83
C LEU A 68 -12.15 -2.28 -18.17
N THR A 69 -12.69 -1.77 -19.27
CA THR A 69 -12.45 -0.43 -19.79
C THR A 69 -13.74 0.28 -20.17
N LEU A 70 -13.66 1.54 -20.61
CA LEU A 70 -14.81 2.29 -21.11
C LEU A 70 -15.34 1.67 -22.41
N ALA A 71 -16.66 1.53 -22.50
CA ALA A 71 -17.32 1.13 -23.74
C ALA A 71 -17.15 2.22 -24.81
N PRO A 72 -17.25 1.89 -26.11
CA PRO A 72 -17.08 2.89 -27.16
C PRO A 72 -18.10 4.01 -26.97
N SER A 73 -17.69 5.25 -27.26
CA SER A 73 -18.51 6.46 -27.13
C SER A 73 -18.93 6.83 -25.70
N HIS A 74 -18.38 6.19 -24.66
CA HIS A 74 -18.58 6.57 -23.27
C HIS A 74 -17.33 7.25 -22.71
N ASN A 75 -17.53 8.40 -22.07
CA ASN A 75 -16.48 9.13 -21.35
C ASN A 75 -16.49 8.83 -19.84
N GLU A 76 -17.52 8.11 -19.37
CA GLU A 76 -17.66 7.64 -18.01
C GLU A 76 -18.31 6.26 -18.02
N GLY A 77 -17.85 5.40 -17.12
CA GLY A 77 -18.42 4.08 -16.93
C GLY A 77 -18.24 3.61 -15.49
N THR A 78 -19.16 2.76 -15.04
CA THR A 78 -19.16 2.17 -13.71
C THR A 78 -19.19 0.65 -13.79
N TYR A 79 -18.50 0.01 -12.86
CA TYR A 79 -18.57 -1.41 -12.57
C TYR A 79 -18.87 -1.61 -11.10
N ILE A 80 -19.88 -2.42 -10.79
CA ILE A 80 -20.23 -2.85 -9.44
C ILE A 80 -20.02 -4.35 -9.37
N SER A 81 -19.11 -4.81 -8.49
CA SER A 81 -18.84 -6.24 -8.30
C SER A 81 -20.12 -6.98 -7.88
N PRO A 82 -20.23 -8.30 -8.06
CA PRO A 82 -21.21 -9.07 -7.32
C PRO A 82 -21.04 -8.87 -5.80
N VAL A 83 -22.06 -9.27 -5.06
CA VAL A 83 -21.96 -9.38 -3.60
C VAL A 83 -21.06 -10.57 -3.28
N GLU A 84 -19.87 -10.29 -2.75
CA GLU A 84 -18.91 -11.32 -2.34
C GLU A 84 -19.13 -11.68 -0.87
N LYS A 85 -19.39 -12.96 -0.58
CA LYS A 85 -19.48 -13.44 0.80
C LYS A 85 -18.08 -13.76 1.31
N ALA A 86 -17.70 -13.15 2.42
CA ALA A 86 -16.43 -13.47 3.06
C ALA A 86 -16.48 -14.88 3.68
N PRO A 87 -15.35 -15.61 3.72
CA PRO A 87 -15.28 -16.96 4.31
C PRO A 87 -15.42 -16.96 5.85
N PHE A 88 -15.41 -15.78 6.47
CA PHE A 88 -15.61 -15.52 7.89
C PHE A 88 -16.07 -14.08 8.07
N ARG A 89 -16.64 -13.76 9.25
CA ARG A 89 -16.95 -12.37 9.61
C ARG A 89 -15.65 -11.58 9.83
N PHE A 90 -15.61 -10.33 9.40
CA PHE A 90 -14.40 -9.51 9.39
C PHE A 90 -14.66 -8.11 9.95
N THR A 91 -13.61 -7.47 10.45
CA THR A 91 -13.65 -6.10 11.00
C THR A 91 -12.63 -5.17 10.34
N GLU A 92 -11.72 -5.69 9.51
CA GLU A 92 -10.78 -4.88 8.73
C GLU A 92 -10.95 -5.22 7.24
N LEU A 93 -10.85 -4.21 6.35
CA LEU A 93 -10.87 -4.39 4.90
C LEU A 93 -9.81 -3.49 4.23
N LEU A 94 -9.00 -4.07 3.35
CA LEU A 94 -7.96 -3.38 2.58
C LEU A 94 -8.13 -3.71 1.09
N PRO A 95 -8.54 -2.74 0.24
CA PRO A 95 -8.56 -2.93 -1.19
C PRO A 95 -7.20 -2.60 -1.83
N SER A 96 -6.93 -3.19 -2.98
CA SER A 96 -5.92 -2.69 -3.92
C SER A 96 -6.34 -3.02 -5.35
N TRP A 97 -5.87 -2.24 -6.32
CA TRP A 97 -6.30 -2.35 -7.71
C TRP A 97 -5.16 -2.06 -8.65
N ASN A 98 -5.30 -2.49 -9.89
CA ASN A 98 -4.37 -2.22 -10.97
C ASN A 98 -5.16 -1.60 -12.10
N VAL A 99 -5.00 -0.29 -12.26
CA VAL A 99 -5.59 0.47 -13.35
C VAL A 99 -4.45 1.12 -14.10
N ASP A 100 -4.39 0.92 -15.42
CA ASP A 100 -3.51 1.70 -16.30
C ASP A 100 -4.31 2.85 -16.89
N LEU A 101 -3.78 4.07 -16.79
CA LEU A 101 -4.43 5.29 -17.29
C LEU A 101 -3.43 6.43 -17.50
N ASP A 102 -3.81 7.39 -18.35
CA ASP A 102 -3.21 8.72 -18.39
C ASP A 102 -3.96 9.68 -17.46
N GLU A 103 -3.43 9.87 -16.26
CA GLU A 103 -4.03 10.72 -15.22
C GLU A 103 -4.23 12.19 -15.64
N LYS A 104 -3.63 12.66 -16.73
CA LYS A 104 -3.89 14.03 -17.23
C LYS A 104 -5.24 14.17 -17.92
N THR A 105 -5.75 13.09 -18.50
CA THR A 105 -6.96 13.09 -19.34
C THR A 105 -7.95 11.98 -18.98
N GLN A 106 -7.63 11.16 -17.98
CA GLN A 106 -8.42 10.02 -17.55
C GLN A 106 -8.43 9.94 -16.03
N GLY A 107 -9.39 9.20 -15.47
CA GLY A 107 -9.47 9.02 -14.04
C GLY A 107 -10.12 7.72 -13.63
N TYR A 108 -9.98 7.40 -12.34
CA TYR A 108 -10.74 6.35 -11.69
C TYR A 108 -11.20 6.80 -10.31
N ARG A 109 -12.21 6.11 -9.77
CA ARG A 109 -12.64 6.17 -8.36
C ARG A 109 -12.95 4.75 -7.88
N LEU A 110 -12.52 4.41 -6.67
CA LEU A 110 -12.92 3.20 -5.96
C LEU A 110 -13.76 3.51 -4.74
N GLU A 111 -14.88 2.82 -4.61
CA GLU A 111 -15.69 2.77 -3.41
C GLU A 111 -16.01 1.33 -3.02
N VAL A 112 -16.14 1.05 -1.72
CA VAL A 112 -16.48 -0.27 -1.20
C VAL A 112 -17.58 -0.13 -0.16
N ARG A 113 -18.52 -1.05 -0.12
CA ARG A 113 -19.49 -1.17 0.97
C ARG A 113 -19.47 -2.58 1.56
N VAL A 114 -19.87 -2.69 2.81
CA VAL A 114 -19.92 -3.95 3.55
C VAL A 114 -21.33 -4.24 4.05
N ARG A 115 -21.62 -5.52 4.27
CA ARG A 115 -22.90 -5.99 4.78
C ARG A 115 -22.75 -6.46 6.22
N ASP A 116 -23.68 -6.06 7.08
CA ASP A 116 -23.69 -6.44 8.50
C ASP A 116 -23.73 -7.96 8.70
N GLU A 117 -23.40 -8.40 9.92
CA GLU A 117 -23.41 -9.82 10.30
C GLU A 117 -24.79 -10.46 10.13
N ALA A 118 -25.87 -9.70 10.37
CA ALA A 118 -27.24 -10.15 10.18
C ALA A 118 -27.64 -10.31 8.70
N GLY A 119 -26.84 -9.79 7.75
CA GLY A 119 -27.13 -9.81 6.33
C GLY A 119 -28.33 -8.93 5.94
N LYS A 120 -28.73 -7.97 6.77
CA LYS A 120 -29.91 -7.13 6.56
C LYS A 120 -29.56 -5.77 5.95
N ASN A 121 -28.49 -5.15 6.44
CA ASN A 121 -28.16 -3.77 6.09
C ASN A 121 -26.82 -3.68 5.37
N TRP A 122 -26.72 -2.69 4.49
CA TRP A 122 -25.48 -2.27 3.86
C TRP A 122 -24.95 -1.01 4.53
N SER A 123 -23.63 -0.91 4.64
CA SER A 123 -22.99 0.38 4.89
C SER A 123 -23.25 1.35 3.74
N PRO A 124 -23.04 2.66 3.97
CA PRO A 124 -22.75 3.57 2.87
C PRO A 124 -21.59 3.05 2.01
N TRP A 125 -21.47 3.61 0.82
CA TRP A 125 -20.26 3.45 0.01
C TRP A 125 -19.14 4.24 0.65
N PHE A 126 -18.09 3.54 1.07
CA PHE A 126 -16.85 4.14 1.57
C PHE A 126 -15.91 4.38 0.41
N TYR A 127 -15.43 5.61 0.27
CA TYR A 127 -14.46 5.99 -0.75
C TYR A 127 -13.03 5.58 -0.36
N PHE A 128 -12.27 5.00 -1.30
CA PHE A 128 -10.90 4.50 -1.07
C PHE A 128 -9.83 5.19 -1.92
N GLY A 129 -10.23 6.17 -2.74
CA GLY A 129 -9.30 6.94 -3.55
C GLY A 129 -9.74 7.08 -5.00
N SER A 130 -9.15 8.08 -5.64
CA SER A 130 -9.28 8.41 -7.05
C SER A 130 -7.92 8.83 -7.61
N ALA A 131 -7.83 8.89 -8.94
CA ALA A 131 -6.69 9.50 -9.60
C ALA A 131 -7.14 10.23 -10.88
N GLY A 132 -6.27 11.13 -11.35
CA GLY A 132 -6.41 11.84 -12.60
C GLY A 132 -7.59 12.82 -12.66
N THR A 133 -8.40 12.79 -13.73
CA THR A 133 -9.47 13.78 -13.95
C THR A 133 -10.66 13.63 -12.99
N LEU A 134 -10.70 12.52 -12.24
CA LEU A 134 -11.69 12.23 -11.19
C LEU A 134 -11.24 12.65 -9.78
N LEU A 135 -10.20 13.49 -9.64
CA LEU A 135 -9.82 14.07 -8.36
C LEU A 135 -10.94 15.00 -7.82
N GLU A 136 -11.99 14.40 -7.26
CA GLU A 136 -13.08 15.10 -6.58
C GLU A 136 -12.60 15.54 -5.19
N THR A 137 -12.64 16.84 -4.92
CA THR A 137 -12.26 17.41 -3.61
C THR A 137 -13.37 17.30 -2.56
N SER A 138 -14.56 16.80 -2.92
CA SER A 138 -15.72 16.66 -2.02
C SER A 138 -15.66 15.40 -1.15
N HIS A 139 -14.83 14.42 -1.51
CA HIS A 139 -14.61 13.20 -0.74
C HIS A 139 -13.19 13.18 -0.21
N THR A 140 -13.04 12.80 1.05
CA THR A 140 -11.75 12.52 1.66
C THR A 140 -11.65 11.04 1.94
N SER A 141 -10.53 10.42 1.61
CA SER A 141 -10.22 9.03 1.95
C SER A 141 -10.11 8.78 3.46
N VAL A 142 -10.14 9.84 4.29
CA VAL A 142 -10.49 9.75 5.71
C VAL A 142 -11.99 9.98 5.88
N GLN A 143 -12.72 8.93 6.23
CA GLN A 143 -14.17 8.96 6.44
C GLN A 143 -14.52 8.34 7.78
N LYS A 144 -15.51 8.90 8.46
CA LYS A 144 -16.09 8.30 9.66
C LYS A 144 -17.59 8.13 9.48
N ASP A 145 -18.04 6.93 9.80
CA ASP A 145 -19.44 6.61 9.94
C ASP A 145 -19.70 6.17 11.39
N GLU A 146 -20.73 6.75 12.01
CA GLU A 146 -21.00 6.51 13.42
C GLU A 146 -21.46 5.08 13.70
N ALA A 147 -22.15 4.44 12.75
CA ALA A 147 -22.65 3.09 12.89
C ALA A 147 -21.63 2.05 12.43
N TRP A 148 -20.89 2.33 11.35
CA TRP A 148 -20.13 1.32 10.64
C TRP A 148 -18.64 1.29 10.96
N GLY A 149 -17.96 2.44 11.05
CA GLY A 149 -16.51 2.45 11.19
C GLY A 149 -15.83 3.65 10.57
N GLU A 150 -14.54 3.52 10.30
CA GLU A 150 -13.75 4.57 9.65
C GLU A 150 -12.87 4.02 8.52
N VAL A 151 -12.79 4.77 7.42
CA VAL A 151 -11.71 4.64 6.44
C VAL A 151 -10.60 5.58 6.87
N ASP A 152 -9.38 5.06 6.94
CA ASP A 152 -8.19 5.84 7.20
C ASP A 152 -7.26 5.71 6.00
N VAL A 153 -7.50 6.57 5.00
CA VAL A 153 -6.80 6.64 3.70
C VAL A 153 -7.04 5.40 2.83
N ASP A 154 -6.52 4.24 3.21
CA ASP A 154 -6.43 3.05 2.35
C ASP A 154 -6.93 1.75 3.00
N TYR A 155 -7.48 1.82 4.22
CA TYR A 155 -8.13 0.68 4.88
C TYR A 155 -9.36 1.10 5.67
N LEU A 156 -10.32 0.18 5.78
CA LEU A 156 -11.55 0.34 6.56
C LEU A 156 -11.44 -0.49 7.84
N MET A 157 -11.72 0.14 8.98
CA MET A 157 -11.90 -0.51 10.27
C MET A 157 -13.35 -0.39 10.71
N LEU A 158 -13.98 -1.52 10.97
CA LEU A 158 -15.39 -1.60 11.33
C LEU A 158 -15.58 -1.61 12.85
N LYS A 159 -16.65 -0.96 13.30
CA LYS A 159 -17.12 -1.01 14.69
C LYS A 159 -17.85 -2.31 15.02
N GLN A 160 -18.40 -2.99 14.01
CA GLN A 160 -19.13 -4.24 14.11
C GLN A 160 -18.72 -5.19 12.96
N PRO A 161 -18.72 -6.52 13.16
CA PRO A 161 -18.36 -7.45 12.10
C PRO A 161 -19.27 -7.38 10.86
N ALA A 162 -18.65 -7.48 9.70
CA ALA A 162 -19.31 -7.64 8.40
C ALA A 162 -19.13 -9.06 7.85
N THR A 163 -20.01 -9.48 6.94
CA THR A 163 -19.99 -10.84 6.34
C THR A 163 -19.88 -10.86 4.83
N ALA A 164 -20.08 -9.71 4.18
CA ALA A 164 -19.96 -9.58 2.73
C ALA A 164 -19.48 -8.18 2.37
N HIS A 165 -18.96 -8.04 1.16
CA HIS A 165 -18.55 -6.76 0.59
C HIS A 165 -18.97 -6.63 -0.86
N GLN A 166 -18.95 -5.39 -1.35
CA GLN A 166 -19.15 -5.06 -2.76
C GLN A 166 -18.26 -3.87 -3.12
N ALA A 167 -17.60 -3.91 -4.27
CA ALA A 167 -16.78 -2.83 -4.78
C ALA A 167 -17.48 -2.12 -5.94
N ARG A 168 -17.27 -0.82 -6.05
CA ARG A 168 -17.71 0.02 -7.17
C ARG A 168 -16.50 0.76 -7.72
N PHE A 169 -16.26 0.60 -9.00
CA PHE A 169 -15.24 1.32 -9.75
C PHE A 169 -15.93 2.26 -10.73
N THR A 170 -15.54 3.53 -10.73
CA THR A 170 -15.87 4.47 -11.80
C THR A 170 -14.61 4.75 -12.60
N LEU A 171 -14.71 4.72 -13.93
CA LEU A 171 -13.65 5.10 -14.86
C LEU A 171 -14.11 6.30 -15.66
N THR A 172 -13.21 7.23 -15.97
CA THR A 172 -13.48 8.37 -16.85
C THR A 172 -12.37 8.61 -17.85
N ALA A 173 -12.73 9.19 -18.98
CA ALA A 173 -11.81 9.73 -19.96
C ALA A 173 -12.38 11.03 -20.52
N ASP A 174 -11.56 12.07 -20.57
CA ASP A 174 -11.89 13.32 -21.22
C ASP A 174 -12.12 13.07 -22.72
N SER A 175 -13.03 13.82 -23.32
CA SER A 175 -13.33 13.73 -24.76
C SER A 175 -12.13 14.08 -25.66
N THR A 176 -11.09 14.69 -25.09
CA THR A 176 -9.84 15.07 -25.76
C THR A 176 -8.72 14.04 -25.57
N SER A 177 -8.94 12.98 -24.78
CA SER A 177 -7.94 11.95 -24.54
C SER A 177 -7.59 11.22 -25.83
N THR A 178 -6.29 11.14 -26.14
CA THR A 178 -5.74 10.36 -27.26
C THR A 178 -5.07 9.06 -26.81
N ALA A 179 -4.98 8.85 -25.50
CA ALA A 179 -4.43 7.63 -24.91
C ALA A 179 -5.43 6.47 -25.06
N PRO A 180 -4.96 5.20 -25.02
CA PRO A 180 -5.85 4.05 -24.84
C PRO A 180 -6.77 4.28 -23.63
N PRO A 181 -8.05 3.86 -23.67
CA PRO A 181 -8.97 4.09 -22.57
C PRO A 181 -8.49 3.43 -21.27
N PRO A 182 -8.83 3.97 -20.09
CA PRO A 182 -8.35 3.45 -18.81
C PRO A 182 -8.82 2.01 -18.62
N ALA A 183 -7.97 1.16 -18.08
CA ALA A 183 -8.25 -0.28 -17.96
C ALA A 183 -8.03 -0.79 -16.53
N LEU A 184 -9.11 -1.20 -15.87
CA LEU A 184 -9.06 -1.96 -14.63
C LEU A 184 -8.72 -3.41 -14.94
N GLN A 185 -7.43 -3.75 -14.82
CA GLN A 185 -6.91 -5.08 -15.16
C GLN A 185 -7.19 -6.10 -14.06
N ARG A 186 -7.11 -5.66 -12.80
CA ARG A 186 -7.33 -6.52 -11.63
C ARG A 186 -7.61 -5.70 -10.37
N TYR A 187 -8.28 -6.32 -9.41
CA TYR A 187 -8.40 -5.79 -8.05
C TYR A 187 -8.46 -6.90 -7.01
N TYR A 188 -8.20 -6.50 -5.77
CA TYR A 188 -8.05 -7.37 -4.61
C TYR A 188 -8.79 -6.74 -3.44
N ILE A 189 -9.54 -7.55 -2.69
CA ILE A 189 -10.13 -7.14 -1.42
C ILE A 189 -9.61 -8.08 -0.34
N THR A 190 -8.82 -7.55 0.58
CA THR A 190 -8.36 -8.31 1.75
C THR A 190 -9.26 -8.00 2.92
N VAL A 191 -9.82 -9.02 3.57
CA VAL A 191 -10.60 -8.90 4.80
C VAL A 191 -9.91 -9.63 5.94
N SER A 192 -9.96 -9.04 7.15
CA SER A 192 -9.33 -9.62 8.35
C SER A 192 -10.35 -9.86 9.47
N ASN A 193 -10.26 -11.02 10.11
CA ASN A 193 -10.80 -11.22 11.46
C ASN A 193 -9.65 -11.07 12.46
N VAL A 194 -9.81 -10.17 13.42
CA VAL A 194 -8.81 -9.85 14.45
C VAL A 194 -9.37 -10.06 15.87
N GLU A 195 -10.41 -10.89 16.00
CA GLU A 195 -11.14 -11.12 17.26
C GLU A 195 -10.54 -12.24 18.13
N GLY A 196 -9.45 -12.88 17.67
CA GLY A 196 -8.75 -13.92 18.43
C GLY A 196 -9.38 -15.32 18.37
N ASP A 197 -10.17 -15.63 17.32
CA ASP A 197 -10.78 -16.95 17.14
C ASP A 197 -9.74 -18.01 16.73
N GLU A 198 -9.28 -18.77 17.72
CA GLU A 198 -8.29 -19.84 17.53
C GLU A 198 -8.78 -20.98 16.63
N GLN A 199 -10.08 -21.31 16.66
CA GLN A 199 -10.62 -22.38 15.82
C GLN A 199 -10.66 -21.95 14.35
N LEU A 200 -11.13 -20.74 14.10
CA LEU A 200 -11.07 -20.11 12.78
C LEU A 200 -9.62 -20.04 12.30
N HIS A 201 -8.69 -19.61 13.16
CA HIS A 201 -7.27 -19.55 12.83
C HIS A 201 -6.72 -20.89 12.38
N ARG A 202 -6.88 -21.95 13.18
CA ARG A 202 -6.45 -23.31 12.79
C ARG A 202 -7.05 -23.75 11.45
N ARG A 203 -8.36 -23.51 11.26
CA ARG A 203 -9.07 -23.86 10.02
C ARG A 203 -8.52 -23.11 8.82
N MET A 204 -8.23 -21.82 8.94
CA MET A 204 -7.71 -21.03 7.83
C MET A 204 -6.24 -21.34 7.54
N GLN A 205 -5.41 -21.58 8.56
CA GLN A 205 -4.02 -22.01 8.37
C GLN A 205 -3.94 -23.36 7.65
N ALA A 206 -4.82 -24.31 7.98
CA ALA A 206 -4.89 -25.61 7.31
C ALA A 206 -5.25 -25.52 5.81
N LYS A 207 -5.84 -24.41 5.36
CA LYS A 207 -6.15 -24.17 3.93
C LYS A 207 -5.00 -23.55 3.16
N LYS A 208 -3.98 -23.00 3.83
CA LYS A 208 -2.84 -22.40 3.13
C LYS A 208 -2.03 -23.48 2.42
N PRO A 209 -1.46 -23.20 1.23
CA PRO A 209 -0.54 -24.13 0.57
C PRO A 209 0.61 -24.52 1.51
N ALA A 210 0.87 -25.82 1.57
CA ALA A 210 1.99 -26.37 2.31
C ALA A 210 3.32 -25.91 1.69
N LEU A 211 4.26 -25.51 2.53
CA LEU A 211 5.64 -25.20 2.14
C LEU A 211 6.51 -26.44 2.36
N LYS A 212 7.38 -26.74 1.39
CA LYS A 212 8.52 -27.63 1.61
C LYS A 212 9.57 -26.93 2.49
N PRO A 213 10.46 -27.67 3.17
CA PRO A 213 11.49 -27.08 4.02
C PRO A 213 12.31 -25.97 3.35
N ASP A 214 12.62 -26.11 2.05
CA ASP A 214 13.47 -25.15 1.33
C ASP A 214 12.68 -24.10 0.52
N ASP A 215 11.34 -24.19 0.46
CA ASP A 215 10.54 -23.27 -0.37
C ASP A 215 10.71 -21.83 0.12
N GLY A 216 11.08 -20.92 -0.78
CA GLY A 216 11.26 -19.50 -0.46
C GLY A 216 12.48 -19.17 0.40
N ILE A 217 13.36 -20.14 0.70
CA ILE A 217 14.69 -19.87 1.24
C ILE A 217 15.56 -19.44 0.06
N THR A 218 15.77 -18.14 -0.07
CA THR A 218 16.45 -17.53 -1.22
C THR A 218 16.88 -16.12 -0.89
N THR A 219 17.81 -15.60 -1.68
CA THR A 219 18.14 -14.16 -1.73
C THR A 219 18.12 -13.75 -3.19
N LEU A 220 17.07 -13.05 -3.60
CA LEU A 220 16.93 -12.52 -4.95
C LEU A 220 17.97 -11.43 -5.18
N SER A 221 18.56 -11.34 -6.37
CA SER A 221 19.46 -10.22 -6.71
C SER A 221 18.61 -9.02 -7.12
N ILE A 222 18.52 -8.02 -6.23
CA ILE A 222 17.73 -6.82 -6.43
C ILE A 222 18.65 -5.60 -6.26
N PRO A 223 18.75 -4.71 -7.27
CA PRO A 223 19.55 -3.50 -7.16
C PRO A 223 19.17 -2.67 -5.94
N TYR A 224 20.17 -2.20 -5.20
CA TYR A 224 19.94 -1.34 -4.05
C TYR A 224 19.83 0.14 -4.45
N ARG A 225 18.85 0.83 -3.86
CA ARG A 225 18.70 2.29 -3.94
C ARG A 225 18.43 2.89 -2.57
N SER A 226 19.07 4.03 -2.32
CA SER A 226 18.81 4.84 -1.14
C SER A 226 17.83 5.97 -1.43
N GLN A 227 16.86 6.18 -0.54
CA GLN A 227 15.97 7.34 -0.59
C GLN A 227 16.72 8.66 -0.33
N LYS A 228 17.98 8.60 0.12
CA LYS A 228 18.84 9.77 0.35
C LYS A 228 19.68 10.14 -0.87
N TRP A 229 19.61 9.39 -1.98
CA TRP A 229 20.31 9.73 -3.22
C TRP A 229 19.55 10.71 -4.12
N VAL A 230 18.29 11.03 -3.78
CA VAL A 230 17.55 12.06 -4.51
C VAL A 230 18.17 13.45 -4.31
N ASN A 231 18.13 14.26 -5.37
CA ASN A 231 18.61 15.65 -5.34
C ASN A 231 17.76 16.53 -4.41
N ASP A 232 16.43 16.35 -4.43
CA ASP A 232 15.54 17.07 -3.53
C ASP A 232 15.53 16.44 -2.14
N ARG A 233 16.35 17.00 -1.25
CA ARG A 233 16.49 16.55 0.15
C ARG A 233 15.18 16.59 0.93
N ARG A 234 14.19 17.39 0.51
CA ARG A 234 12.86 17.42 1.17
C ARG A 234 12.10 16.12 0.98
N LEU A 235 12.35 15.40 -0.11
CA LEU A 235 11.73 14.11 -0.39
C LEU A 235 12.37 12.97 0.41
N ALA A 236 13.65 13.09 0.77
CA ALA A 236 14.43 12.00 1.37
C ALA A 236 13.85 11.45 2.68
N GLY A 237 12.95 12.17 3.37
CA GLY A 237 12.28 11.68 4.58
C GLY A 237 10.99 10.89 4.35
N GLN A 238 10.44 10.89 3.13
CA GLN A 238 9.06 10.46 2.86
C GLN A 238 8.90 9.50 1.68
N ILE A 239 9.99 9.18 0.96
CA ILE A 239 9.96 8.40 -0.29
C ILE A 239 10.48 6.96 -0.15
N CYS A 240 10.42 6.36 1.05
CA CYS A 240 10.84 4.96 1.26
C CYS A 240 10.09 3.97 0.35
N CYS A 241 8.78 4.19 0.17
CA CYS A 241 7.92 3.39 -0.67
C CYS A 241 8.30 3.46 -2.17
N PRO A 242 8.29 4.64 -2.84
CA PRO A 242 8.72 4.73 -4.23
C PRO A 242 10.20 4.35 -4.45
N THR A 243 11.09 4.56 -3.46
CA THR A 243 12.47 4.07 -3.58
C THR A 243 12.51 2.54 -3.69
N SER A 244 11.70 1.85 -2.88
CA SER A 244 11.58 0.39 -2.93
C SER A 244 10.92 -0.09 -4.23
N ILE A 245 9.94 0.65 -4.75
CA ILE A 245 9.34 0.39 -6.07
C ILE A 245 10.40 0.53 -7.18
N ALA A 246 11.23 1.57 -7.15
CA ALA A 246 12.29 1.75 -8.13
C ALA A 246 13.30 0.58 -8.12
N MET A 247 13.66 0.05 -6.94
CA MET A 247 14.50 -1.16 -6.84
C MET A 247 13.84 -2.38 -7.52
N ILE A 248 12.53 -2.58 -7.30
CA ILE A 248 11.79 -3.67 -7.93
C ILE A 248 11.72 -3.47 -9.44
N LEU A 249 11.34 -2.29 -9.92
CA LEU A 249 11.26 -1.97 -11.35
C LEU A 249 12.60 -2.22 -12.05
N GLU A 250 13.71 -1.81 -11.44
CA GLU A 250 15.05 -2.04 -11.98
C GLU A 250 15.38 -3.54 -12.08
N SER A 251 14.98 -4.36 -11.10
CA SER A 251 15.13 -5.83 -11.18
C SER A 251 14.32 -6.46 -12.33
N HIS A 252 13.31 -5.76 -12.84
CA HIS A 252 12.55 -6.13 -14.03
C HIS A 252 13.09 -5.48 -15.32
N GLY A 253 14.24 -4.79 -15.27
CA GLY A 253 14.85 -4.11 -16.41
C GLY A 253 14.25 -2.73 -16.72
N ILE A 254 13.45 -2.17 -15.81
CA ILE A 254 12.81 -0.86 -15.93
C ILE A 254 13.59 0.13 -15.04
N ASP A 255 14.61 0.77 -15.60
CA ASP A 255 15.42 1.76 -14.88
C ASP A 255 14.74 3.13 -14.91
N ILE A 256 13.93 3.41 -13.89
CA ILE A 256 13.42 4.76 -13.62
C ILE A 256 14.11 5.35 -12.40
N GLY A 257 14.34 6.67 -12.44
CA GLY A 257 14.89 7.39 -11.30
C GLY A 257 13.94 7.40 -10.10
N THR A 258 14.49 7.45 -8.88
CA THR A 258 13.68 7.51 -7.65
C THR A 258 12.72 8.70 -7.62
N SER A 259 13.10 9.85 -8.18
CA SER A 259 12.21 11.01 -8.31
C SER A 259 11.02 10.75 -9.24
N GLU A 260 11.23 10.03 -10.34
CA GLU A 260 10.17 9.65 -11.25
C GLU A 260 9.25 8.59 -10.61
N SER A 261 9.81 7.58 -9.96
CA SER A 261 9.01 6.62 -9.19
C SER A 261 8.16 7.32 -8.13
N SER A 262 8.75 8.31 -7.43
CA SER A 262 8.04 9.13 -6.44
C SER A 262 6.88 9.91 -7.07
N ALA A 263 7.09 10.54 -8.23
CA ALA A 263 6.02 11.26 -8.93
C ALA A 263 4.88 10.33 -9.37
N ASN A 264 5.19 9.12 -9.84
CA ASN A 264 4.18 8.14 -10.27
C ASN A 264 3.39 7.52 -9.10
N SER A 265 3.97 7.45 -7.89
CA SER A 265 3.31 6.87 -6.71
C SER A 265 2.76 7.92 -5.75
N TYR A 266 2.82 9.21 -6.09
CA TYR A 266 2.33 10.27 -5.23
C TYR A 266 0.80 10.24 -5.17
N ASP A 267 0.28 10.23 -3.96
CA ASP A 267 -1.13 10.44 -3.68
C ASP A 267 -1.37 11.93 -3.54
N VAL A 268 -1.99 12.51 -4.58
CA VAL A 268 -2.28 13.95 -4.64
C VAL A 268 -3.32 14.35 -3.60
N GLU A 269 -4.31 13.51 -3.35
CA GLU A 269 -5.41 13.78 -2.42
C GLU A 269 -4.90 13.87 -0.98
N ASN A 270 -4.12 12.87 -0.57
CA ASN A 270 -3.59 12.79 0.80
C ASN A 270 -2.21 13.44 0.97
N GLN A 271 -1.59 13.89 -0.12
CA GLN A 271 -0.27 14.52 -0.16
C GLN A 271 0.84 13.65 0.44
N ILE A 272 0.80 12.34 0.15
CA ILE A 272 1.77 11.36 0.67
C ILE A 272 2.35 10.47 -0.45
N TYR A 273 3.53 9.92 -0.23
CA TYR A 273 4.17 8.92 -1.11
C TYR A 273 3.96 7.48 -0.62
N GLY A 274 3.18 7.29 0.45
CA GLY A 274 3.07 6.03 1.21
C GLY A 274 1.67 5.46 1.31
N ASN A 275 0.71 5.93 0.51
CA ASN A 275 -0.58 5.27 0.35
C ASN A 275 -0.34 3.91 -0.35
N TRP A 276 -0.68 2.80 0.30
CA TRP A 276 -0.32 1.46 -0.18
C TRP A 276 -0.96 1.08 -1.52
N PRO A 277 -2.29 1.16 -1.73
CA PRO A 277 -2.89 0.82 -3.00
C PRO A 277 -2.48 1.78 -4.13
N ARG A 278 -2.23 3.07 -3.84
CA ARG A 278 -1.67 4.01 -4.83
C ARG A 278 -0.26 3.60 -5.25
N ALA A 279 0.59 3.27 -4.29
CA ALA A 279 1.93 2.79 -4.55
C ALA A 279 1.91 1.47 -5.36
N ALA A 280 1.03 0.54 -4.98
CA ALA A 280 0.81 -0.69 -5.73
C ALA A 280 0.35 -0.40 -7.17
N GLN A 281 -0.64 0.48 -7.37
CA GLN A 281 -1.15 0.79 -8.71
C GLN A 281 -0.09 1.45 -9.62
N SER A 282 0.88 2.19 -9.06
CA SER A 282 1.87 2.94 -9.84
C SER A 282 2.70 2.07 -10.80
N VAL A 283 2.93 0.79 -10.49
CA VAL A 283 3.76 -0.09 -11.32
C VAL A 283 3.08 -0.60 -12.59
N VAL A 284 1.75 -0.47 -12.68
CA VAL A 284 0.93 -1.10 -13.71
C VAL A 284 1.24 -0.59 -15.10
N ARG A 285 1.60 0.69 -15.22
CA ARG A 285 1.99 1.33 -16.48
C ARG A 285 3.24 0.75 -17.13
N TRP A 286 4.04 -0.01 -16.38
CA TRP A 286 5.20 -0.74 -16.91
C TRP A 286 4.91 -2.24 -17.13
N GLY A 287 3.63 -2.63 -17.17
CA GLY A 287 3.21 -4.01 -17.42
C GLY A 287 3.36 -4.95 -16.22
N LEU A 288 3.72 -4.42 -15.05
CA LEU A 288 3.76 -5.20 -13.82
C LEU A 288 2.38 -5.28 -13.17
N ALA A 289 2.22 -6.28 -12.31
CA ALA A 289 1.05 -6.47 -11.47
C ALA A 289 1.43 -6.29 -10.01
N SER A 290 0.47 -5.87 -9.19
CA SER A 290 0.72 -5.64 -7.78
C SER A 290 -0.52 -5.87 -6.92
N ARG A 291 -0.31 -6.08 -5.62
CA ARG A 291 -1.38 -6.11 -4.62
C ARG A 291 -0.88 -5.74 -3.25
N VAL A 292 -1.78 -5.18 -2.44
CA VAL A 292 -1.59 -5.03 -0.99
C VAL A 292 -2.09 -6.30 -0.32
N GLN A 293 -1.28 -6.87 0.57
CA GLN A 293 -1.57 -8.15 1.23
C GLN A 293 -1.22 -8.09 2.72
N ARG A 294 -1.91 -8.90 3.53
CA ARG A 294 -1.61 -9.14 4.95
C ARG A 294 -0.68 -10.35 5.10
N PHE A 295 0.31 -10.23 5.96
CA PHE A 295 1.30 -11.24 6.30
C PHE A 295 1.28 -11.48 7.80
N ARG A 296 1.20 -12.76 8.23
CA ARG A 296 1.11 -13.10 9.66
C ARG A 296 2.34 -13.79 10.21
N ASP A 297 3.16 -14.37 9.34
CA ASP A 297 4.35 -15.13 9.72
C ASP A 297 5.36 -15.24 8.56
N THR A 298 6.53 -15.80 8.86
CA THR A 298 7.59 -16.09 7.89
C THR A 298 7.13 -17.03 6.78
N SER A 299 6.15 -17.91 7.04
CA SER A 299 5.63 -18.81 6.00
C SER A 299 4.89 -18.03 4.91
N ASP A 300 4.14 -16.99 5.25
CA ASP A 300 3.51 -16.11 4.25
C ASP A 300 4.54 -15.42 3.35
N VAL A 301 5.66 -14.98 3.94
CA VAL A 301 6.78 -14.35 3.23
C VAL A 301 7.47 -15.33 2.29
N ARG A 302 7.78 -16.53 2.79
CA ARG A 302 8.40 -17.60 2.02
C ARG A 302 7.55 -18.04 0.83
N ARG A 303 6.21 -18.06 0.96
CA ARG A 303 5.32 -18.34 -0.19
C ARG A 303 5.48 -17.32 -1.31
N ILE A 304 5.68 -16.05 -0.99
CA ILE A 304 5.93 -15.02 -2.02
C ILE A 304 7.33 -15.19 -2.62
N LEU A 305 8.37 -15.34 -1.80
CA LEU A 305 9.74 -15.51 -2.27
C LEU A 305 9.92 -16.78 -3.13
N ALA A 306 9.17 -17.85 -2.84
CA ALA A 306 9.16 -19.08 -3.65
C ALA A 306 8.68 -18.85 -5.09
N THR A 307 7.93 -17.76 -5.36
CA THR A 307 7.53 -17.36 -6.71
C THR A 307 8.60 -16.54 -7.45
N GLY A 308 9.74 -16.27 -6.81
CA GLY A 308 10.83 -15.46 -7.37
C GLY A 308 10.60 -13.96 -7.29
N ASN A 309 9.59 -13.50 -6.55
CA ASN A 309 9.25 -12.08 -6.41
C ASN A 309 9.66 -11.55 -5.04
N PRO A 310 10.25 -10.34 -4.95
CA PRO A 310 10.46 -9.67 -3.68
C PRO A 310 9.13 -9.10 -3.16
N LEU A 311 9.12 -8.63 -1.91
CA LEU A 311 7.96 -7.94 -1.34
C LEU A 311 8.37 -6.81 -0.41
N MET A 312 7.53 -5.78 -0.32
CA MET A 312 7.74 -4.66 0.57
C MET A 312 6.96 -4.88 1.88
N ALA A 313 7.60 -4.62 3.02
CA ALA A 313 6.96 -4.68 4.34
C ALA A 313 6.75 -3.26 4.88
N SER A 314 5.51 -2.95 5.30
CA SER A 314 5.19 -1.70 5.98
C SER A 314 5.37 -1.85 7.49
N ILE A 315 6.47 -1.32 7.98
CA ILE A 315 6.91 -1.50 9.36
C ILE A 315 6.62 -0.27 10.22
N ARG A 316 6.43 -0.50 11.52
CA ARG A 316 6.39 0.53 12.56
C ARG A 316 7.20 0.06 13.75
N ALA A 317 8.08 0.90 14.26
CA ALA A 317 8.97 0.52 15.34
C ALA A 317 9.10 1.64 16.38
N LYS A 318 9.01 1.27 17.64
CA LYS A 318 9.50 2.08 18.76
C LYS A 318 10.97 1.75 19.02
N LYS A 319 11.67 2.65 19.72
CA LYS A 319 13.03 2.38 20.20
C LYS A 319 13.06 1.07 20.98
N GLY A 320 14.04 0.22 20.69
CA GLY A 320 14.22 -1.11 21.29
C GLY A 320 13.42 -2.24 20.64
N GLU A 321 12.49 -1.98 19.71
CA GLU A 321 11.76 -3.07 19.01
C GLU A 321 12.59 -3.70 17.88
N PHE A 322 13.49 -2.92 17.25
CA PHE A 322 14.59 -3.44 16.43
C PHE A 322 15.82 -3.66 17.32
N THR A 323 16.12 -4.91 17.67
CA THR A 323 17.26 -5.23 18.54
C THR A 323 18.61 -5.04 17.84
N SER A 324 18.66 -5.21 16.52
CA SER A 324 19.82 -4.94 15.67
C SER A 324 20.14 -3.44 15.58
N ILE A 325 19.14 -2.58 15.76
CA ILE A 325 19.30 -1.11 15.70
C ILE A 325 18.45 -0.47 16.83
N PRO A 326 18.88 -0.56 18.11
CA PRO A 326 18.05 -0.21 19.26
C PRO A 326 17.49 1.22 19.26
N ASP A 327 18.25 2.17 18.72
CA ASP A 327 17.84 3.58 18.66
C ASP A 327 16.85 3.90 17.54
N ARG A 328 16.59 2.96 16.63
CA ARG A 328 15.66 3.15 15.52
C ARG A 328 14.23 3.23 16.03
N ALA A 329 13.53 4.27 15.58
CA ALA A 329 12.09 4.37 15.69
C ALA A 329 11.52 4.91 14.38
N THR A 330 10.32 4.47 14.04
CA THR A 330 9.56 4.97 12.89
C THR A 330 8.06 4.81 13.13
N ALA A 331 7.30 5.87 12.79
CA ALA A 331 5.85 5.84 12.72
C ALA A 331 5.33 5.10 11.47
N GLY A 332 6.18 4.93 10.46
CA GLY A 332 5.88 4.24 9.21
C GLY A 332 7.12 4.21 8.32
N HIS A 333 7.48 3.04 7.82
CA HIS A 333 8.58 2.87 6.86
C HIS A 333 8.31 1.67 5.97
N LEU A 334 8.71 1.75 4.70
CA LEU A 334 8.65 0.61 3.78
C LEU A 334 10.07 0.10 3.55
N ILE A 335 10.25 -1.19 3.78
CA ILE A 335 11.51 -1.90 3.50
C ILE A 335 11.26 -2.98 2.45
N LEU A 336 12.28 -3.30 1.64
CA LEU A 336 12.18 -4.32 0.59
C LEU A 336 12.79 -5.64 1.07
N ILE A 337 11.96 -6.64 1.33
CA ILE A 337 12.40 -8.00 1.61
C ILE A 337 12.71 -8.68 0.28
N ARG A 338 13.98 -9.07 0.10
CA ARG A 338 14.48 -9.77 -1.08
C ARG A 338 14.85 -11.23 -0.81
N GLY A 339 14.76 -11.67 0.44
CA GLY A 339 15.12 -13.03 0.79
C GLY A 339 14.84 -13.43 2.23
N VAL A 340 14.95 -14.74 2.45
CA VAL A 340 15.01 -15.36 3.78
C VAL A 340 16.15 -16.37 3.79
N THR A 341 17.02 -16.30 4.80
CA THR A 341 18.17 -17.19 4.99
C THR A 341 17.71 -18.58 5.49
N PRO A 342 18.56 -19.62 5.42
CA PRO A 342 18.25 -20.91 6.04
C PRO A 342 17.98 -20.85 7.55
N ALA A 343 18.46 -19.81 8.24
CA ALA A 343 18.22 -19.56 9.66
C ALA A 343 16.90 -18.80 9.94
N MET A 344 16.05 -18.61 8.92
CA MET A 344 14.81 -17.83 8.98
C MET A 344 15.02 -16.34 9.29
N GLU A 345 16.16 -15.79 8.87
CA GLU A 345 16.43 -14.36 8.95
C GLU A 345 16.06 -13.67 7.64
N TYR A 346 15.63 -12.42 7.71
CA TYR A 346 15.12 -11.64 6.59
C TYR A 346 16.24 -10.86 5.95
N VAL A 347 16.45 -11.03 4.65
CA VAL A 347 17.40 -10.23 3.87
C VAL A 347 16.67 -9.07 3.21
N VAL A 348 17.09 -7.85 3.53
CA VAL A 348 16.35 -6.62 3.24
C VAL A 348 17.22 -5.58 2.56
N ASN A 349 16.70 -4.97 1.49
CA ASN A 349 17.18 -3.68 1.01
C ASN A 349 16.39 -2.57 1.73
N ASP A 350 17.02 -1.85 2.64
CA ASP A 350 16.39 -0.80 3.44
C ASP A 350 16.75 0.60 2.89
N PRO A 351 15.79 1.28 2.24
CA PRO A 351 16.06 2.51 1.50
C PRO A 351 16.50 3.68 2.40
N SER A 352 16.31 3.59 3.72
CA SER A 352 16.61 4.69 4.65
C SER A 352 18.11 4.92 4.90
N HIS A 353 18.97 3.95 4.54
CA HIS A 353 20.42 4.08 4.69
C HIS A 353 21.02 4.93 3.59
N ALA A 354 22.05 5.72 3.89
CA ALA A 354 22.63 6.66 2.91
C ALA A 354 23.60 6.02 1.91
N GLY A 355 24.04 4.78 2.17
CA GLY A 355 25.04 4.07 1.38
C GLY A 355 24.76 2.57 1.32
N PRO A 356 25.75 1.76 0.88
CA PRO A 356 25.59 0.34 0.63
C PRO A 356 25.26 -0.48 1.88
N GLN A 357 25.41 0.07 3.09
CA GLN A 357 24.99 -0.58 4.33
C GLN A 357 23.47 -0.82 4.43
N GLY A 358 22.67 -0.21 3.54
CA GLY A 358 21.24 -0.53 3.42
C GLY A 358 20.95 -1.69 2.49
N GLU A 359 21.94 -2.18 1.75
CA GLU A 359 21.83 -3.37 0.93
C GLU A 359 22.03 -4.60 1.82
N GLU A 360 21.15 -5.59 1.66
CA GLU A 360 21.24 -6.88 2.37
C GLU A 360 21.33 -6.76 3.92
N VAL A 361 20.59 -5.82 4.50
CA VAL A 361 20.38 -5.77 5.95
C VAL A 361 19.66 -7.03 6.41
N VAL A 362 20.16 -7.66 7.47
CA VAL A 362 19.57 -8.88 8.02
C VAL A 362 18.78 -8.56 9.29
N TYR A 363 17.52 -8.97 9.35
CA TYR A 363 16.68 -8.89 10.55
C TYR A 363 16.21 -10.27 10.99
N SER A 364 16.15 -10.50 12.30
CA SER A 364 15.61 -11.76 12.84
C SER A 364 14.09 -11.85 12.67
N GLU A 365 13.55 -13.07 12.74
CA GLU A 365 12.10 -13.31 12.75
C GLU A 365 11.42 -12.58 13.90
N GLN A 366 12.06 -12.52 15.08
CA GLN A 366 11.49 -11.83 16.23
C GLN A 366 11.39 -10.31 16.01
N GLU A 367 12.41 -9.69 15.39
CA GLU A 367 12.36 -8.28 15.05
C GLU A 367 11.24 -8.00 14.03
N MET A 368 11.16 -8.80 12.96
CA MET A 368 10.12 -8.67 11.96
C MET A 368 8.72 -8.90 12.55
N LYS A 369 8.57 -9.84 13.47
CA LYS A 369 7.33 -10.02 14.21
C LYS A 369 6.94 -8.74 14.96
N ASN A 370 7.87 -8.17 15.74
CA ASN A 370 7.61 -7.00 16.57
C ASN A 370 7.24 -5.76 15.75
N VAL A 371 7.95 -5.52 14.64
CA VAL A 371 7.87 -4.27 13.88
C VAL A 371 6.96 -4.34 12.66
N TRP A 372 6.58 -5.54 12.23
CA TRP A 372 5.75 -5.75 11.05
C TRP A 372 4.49 -6.55 11.36
N PHE A 373 4.62 -7.84 11.72
CA PHE A 373 3.45 -8.73 11.86
C PHE A 373 2.49 -8.25 12.96
N ASP A 374 3.01 -7.93 14.15
CA ASP A 374 2.21 -7.42 15.26
C ASP A 374 1.66 -6.01 14.98
N LYS A 375 2.26 -5.30 14.02
CA LYS A 375 1.82 -3.99 13.51
C LYS A 375 0.86 -4.11 12.31
N GLY A 376 0.29 -5.29 12.11
CA GLY A 376 -0.68 -5.57 11.06
C GLY A 376 -0.14 -6.39 9.89
N GLY A 377 1.17 -6.36 9.64
CA GLY A 377 1.73 -7.17 8.57
C GLY A 377 1.30 -6.75 7.17
N VAL A 378 1.05 -5.45 6.93
CA VAL A 378 0.72 -4.96 5.58
C VAL A 378 1.97 -4.99 4.72
N GLY A 379 1.87 -5.57 3.52
CA GLY A 379 2.93 -5.56 2.53
C GLY A 379 2.42 -5.35 1.11
N ILE A 380 3.33 -4.98 0.22
CA ILE A 380 3.07 -4.81 -1.21
C ILE A 380 3.86 -5.89 -1.96
N VAL A 381 3.15 -6.69 -2.75
CA VAL A 381 3.75 -7.68 -3.64
C VAL A 381 3.64 -7.14 -5.07
N ILE A 382 4.75 -7.16 -5.80
CA ILE A 382 4.85 -6.76 -7.20
C ILE A 382 5.44 -7.92 -7.99
N TRP A 383 4.89 -8.20 -9.16
CA TRP A 383 5.35 -9.30 -10.00
C TRP A 383 5.12 -9.01 -11.48
N ASP A 384 5.80 -9.78 -12.33
CA ASP A 384 5.53 -9.83 -13.76
C ASP A 384 4.40 -10.84 -14.05
N PRO A 385 3.21 -10.39 -14.49
CA PRO A 385 2.09 -11.28 -14.75
C PRO A 385 2.38 -12.30 -15.85
N ALA A 386 3.33 -12.05 -16.76
CA ALA A 386 3.71 -13.02 -17.79
C ALA A 386 4.52 -14.20 -17.21
N LYS A 387 5.24 -13.99 -16.11
CA LYS A 387 6.10 -14.99 -15.46
C LYS A 387 5.40 -15.79 -14.36
N MET A 388 4.25 -15.33 -13.87
CA MET A 388 3.51 -16.01 -12.81
C MET A 388 2.71 -17.20 -13.35
N LYS A 389 2.74 -18.35 -12.65
CA LYS A 389 1.90 -19.50 -13.00
C LYS A 389 0.42 -19.10 -12.94
N ARG A 390 -0.39 -19.65 -13.84
CA ARG A 390 -1.82 -19.26 -14.00
C ARG A 390 -2.64 -19.42 -12.71
N THR A 391 -2.38 -20.45 -11.90
CA THR A 391 -3.06 -20.67 -10.61
C THR A 391 -2.78 -19.56 -9.60
N GLU A 392 -1.52 -19.11 -9.52
CA GLU A 392 -1.08 -18.04 -8.60
C GLU A 392 -1.54 -16.65 -9.07
N ARG A 393 -1.67 -16.45 -10.39
CA ARG A 393 -2.17 -15.23 -11.02
C ARG A 393 -3.66 -14.99 -10.75
N ASP A 394 -4.44 -16.08 -10.78
CA ASP A 394 -5.90 -16.06 -10.65
C ASP A 394 -6.37 -16.22 -9.18
N GLY A 395 -5.44 -16.30 -8.21
CA GLY A 395 -5.74 -16.44 -6.79
C GLY A 395 -6.32 -17.80 -6.38
N LYS A 396 -6.02 -18.86 -7.13
CA LYS A 396 -6.54 -20.23 -6.91
C LYS A 396 -5.55 -21.15 -6.23
#